data_AF-A0A7K0L541-F1
#
_entry.id   AF-A0A7K0L541-F1
#
_cell.length_a   1.000
_cell.length_b   1.000
_cell.length_c   1.000
_cell.angle_alpha   90.00
_cell.angle_beta   90.00
_cell.angle_gamma   90.00
#
_symmetry.space_group_name_H-M   'P 1'
#
loop_
_entity.id
_entity.type
_entity.pdbx_description
1 polymer ?
#
loop_
_entity_poly.entity_id
_entity_poly.type
_entity_poly.pdbx_seq_one_letter_code
_entity_poly.pdbx_strand_id
1 'polypeptide(L)'
;EHVETSIYGRTLAEDISVAGKVLVAAGTDLGDRIIDVLVAAGVAEVKVRSVLTCDSKVGQCGKCYGRSMATGKIVDVGEAVGIIAAQSIGEPGTQLTMRTFHTGGAMLSGETQITHGLPRIVELFEARTPKGVAPIAETAGVVSFLEDAKGKKIIVTPDDGSEAVAYPITRRQKLKVEDGQRVTVGEVMVVGAIDPKQVLRILGPRQTQIHLVNEIQEVYRSQGVNIHDKHIEIIVRQMLKRITVLEPGDADMLPGELVDRLRFEAENRKAVAAGGKAASGRPELMGITKASLATESWLSAASFQETTRVLTDAALSEKSDPLLGLKENVIIGKLIPAGTGLARYRNVRVEPTEEAKAAVYAAYDEYDFTPFEQSGSGEAIRLDEFESDARGK
;
A
#
# COMPACT_ATOMS: atom_id res chain seq x y z
N GLU A 1 -19.35 -5.99 -5.30
CA GLU A 1 -18.46 -6.50 -6.38
C GLU A 1 -17.05 -6.68 -5.84
N HIS A 2 -16.22 -7.55 -6.44
CA HIS A 2 -14.80 -7.79 -6.07
C HIS A 2 -14.54 -8.05 -4.57
N VAL A 3 -15.45 -8.78 -3.91
CA VAL A 3 -15.41 -9.01 -2.47
C VAL A 3 -14.13 -9.73 -2.03
N GLU A 4 -13.62 -10.63 -2.85
CA GLU A 4 -12.39 -11.40 -2.62
C GLU A 4 -11.12 -10.53 -2.50
N THR A 5 -11.03 -9.44 -3.25
CA THR A 5 -9.82 -8.56 -3.28
C THR A 5 -9.97 -7.32 -2.41
N SER A 6 -11.21 -6.99 -2.02
CA SER A 6 -11.52 -5.78 -1.26
C SER A 6 -11.82 -6.05 0.20
N ILE A 7 -12.72 -6.98 0.53
CA ILE A 7 -13.29 -7.15 1.88
C ILE A 7 -12.81 -8.43 2.56
N TYR A 8 -12.61 -9.52 1.80
CA TYR A 8 -12.20 -10.81 2.34
C TYR A 8 -10.92 -10.71 3.18
N GLY A 9 -10.92 -11.30 4.37
CA GLY A 9 -9.79 -11.27 5.29
C GLY A 9 -9.47 -9.88 5.86
N ARG A 10 -10.42 -8.94 5.86
CA ARG A 10 -10.34 -7.70 6.62
C ARG A 10 -11.12 -7.78 7.93
N THR A 11 -10.80 -6.90 8.86
CA THR A 11 -11.49 -6.78 10.13
C THR A 11 -12.57 -5.70 10.06
N LEU A 12 -13.77 -5.99 10.54
CA LEU A 12 -14.88 -5.04 10.67
C LEU A 12 -14.52 -3.89 11.63
N ALA A 13 -14.84 -2.65 11.26
CA ALA A 13 -14.57 -1.48 12.10
C ALA A 13 -15.72 -1.13 13.05
N GLU A 14 -16.97 -1.33 12.63
CA GLU A 14 -18.20 -0.96 13.36
C GLU A 14 -19.21 -2.10 13.29
N ASP A 15 -20.09 -2.22 14.27
CA ASP A 15 -21.14 -3.24 14.31
C ASP A 15 -22.06 -3.10 13.09
N ILE A 16 -22.38 -4.22 12.43
CA ILE A 16 -23.41 -4.24 11.38
C ILE A 16 -24.71 -4.70 12.01
N SER A 17 -25.72 -3.82 11.97
CA SER A 17 -27.07 -4.10 12.47
C SER A 17 -28.09 -4.07 11.34
N VAL A 18 -28.97 -5.07 11.30
CA VAL A 18 -30.10 -5.14 10.35
C VAL A 18 -31.39 -5.24 11.17
N ALA A 19 -32.36 -4.37 10.88
CA ALA A 19 -33.63 -4.29 11.61
C ALA A 19 -33.47 -4.17 13.15
N GLY A 20 -32.47 -3.41 13.60
CA GLY A 20 -32.21 -3.16 15.03
C GLY A 20 -31.51 -4.29 15.79
N LYS A 21 -31.12 -5.39 15.11
CA LYS A 21 -30.33 -6.48 15.69
C LYS A 21 -28.91 -6.49 15.11
N VAL A 22 -27.91 -6.56 15.99
CA VAL A 22 -26.51 -6.73 15.57
C VAL A 22 -26.35 -8.10 14.92
N LEU A 23 -25.95 -8.11 13.66
CA LEU A 23 -25.70 -9.30 12.85
C LEU A 23 -24.24 -9.74 12.96
N VAL A 24 -23.31 -8.79 12.91
CA VAL A 24 -21.87 -9.01 13.05
C VAL A 24 -21.27 -7.90 13.90
N ALA A 25 -20.50 -8.27 14.93
CA ALA A 25 -19.85 -7.32 15.83
C ALA A 25 -18.56 -6.73 15.23
N ALA A 26 -18.21 -5.53 15.64
CA ALA A 26 -16.96 -4.86 15.34
C ALA A 26 -15.75 -5.69 15.80
N GLY A 27 -14.67 -5.65 15.04
CA GLY A 27 -13.48 -6.47 15.31
C GLY A 27 -13.57 -7.90 14.79
N THR A 28 -14.71 -8.31 14.23
CA THR A 28 -14.84 -9.62 13.57
C THR A 28 -14.07 -9.63 12.26
N ASP A 29 -13.38 -10.73 12.02
CA ASP A 29 -12.64 -11.01 10.80
C ASP A 29 -13.58 -11.57 9.71
N LEU A 30 -13.56 -10.97 8.52
CA LEU A 30 -14.50 -11.24 7.45
C LEU A 30 -14.01 -12.38 6.56
N GLY A 31 -14.53 -13.59 6.80
CA GLY A 31 -14.40 -14.74 5.88
C GLY A 31 -15.69 -14.99 5.09
N ASP A 32 -15.66 -15.97 4.18
CA ASP A 32 -16.76 -16.28 3.25
C ASP A 32 -18.10 -16.45 3.95
N ARG A 33 -18.13 -17.23 5.05
CA ARG A 33 -19.37 -17.47 5.81
C ARG A 33 -20.04 -16.20 6.32
N ILE A 34 -19.25 -15.23 6.78
CA ILE A 34 -19.79 -13.97 7.33
C ILE A 34 -20.23 -13.07 6.18
N ILE A 35 -19.46 -13.04 5.10
CA ILE A 35 -19.78 -12.29 3.89
C ILE A 35 -21.10 -12.79 3.28
N ASP A 36 -21.31 -14.09 3.16
CA ASP A 36 -22.56 -14.67 2.65
C ASP A 36 -23.76 -14.26 3.50
N VAL A 37 -23.60 -14.25 4.83
CA VAL A 37 -24.64 -13.78 5.77
C VAL A 37 -24.95 -12.29 5.57
N LEU A 38 -23.93 -11.46 5.35
CA LEU A 38 -24.11 -10.03 5.10
C LEU A 38 -24.82 -9.77 3.76
N VAL A 39 -24.45 -10.51 2.70
CA VAL A 39 -25.08 -10.41 1.39
C VAL A 39 -26.53 -10.89 1.44
N ALA A 40 -26.81 -12.01 2.11
CA ALA A 40 -28.17 -12.52 2.31
C ALA A 40 -29.05 -11.55 3.12
N ALA A 41 -28.44 -10.76 4.01
CA ALA A 41 -29.12 -9.71 4.76
C ALA A 41 -29.28 -8.39 3.99
N GLY A 42 -28.84 -8.31 2.73
CA GLY A 42 -28.98 -7.14 1.88
C GLY A 42 -28.01 -5.99 2.20
N VAL A 43 -26.90 -6.27 2.88
CA VAL A 43 -25.89 -5.25 3.23
C VAL A 43 -25.00 -4.97 2.02
N ALA A 44 -25.09 -3.75 1.47
CA ALA A 44 -24.32 -3.34 0.28
C ALA A 44 -22.93 -2.77 0.61
N GLU A 45 -22.77 -2.11 1.76
CA GLU A 45 -21.55 -1.42 2.16
C GLU A 45 -21.15 -1.78 3.59
N VAL A 46 -19.84 -1.92 3.81
CA VAL A 46 -19.28 -2.27 5.12
C VAL A 46 -18.08 -1.41 5.45
N LYS A 47 -17.98 -0.96 6.70
CA LYS A 47 -16.84 -0.22 7.19
C LYS A 47 -15.81 -1.18 7.78
N VAL A 48 -14.63 -1.21 7.18
CA VAL A 48 -13.52 -2.08 7.57
C VAL A 48 -12.36 -1.28 8.13
N ARG A 49 -11.55 -1.94 8.97
CA ARG A 49 -10.24 -1.43 9.34
C ARG A 49 -9.31 -1.52 8.13
N SER A 50 -8.43 -0.52 7.99
CA SER A 50 -7.47 -0.43 6.90
C SER A 50 -6.09 -0.09 7.45
N VAL A 51 -5.05 -0.49 6.72
CA VAL A 51 -3.67 -0.08 7.03
C VAL A 51 -3.48 1.43 6.88
N LEU A 52 -4.27 2.09 6.02
CA LEU A 52 -4.22 3.54 5.80
C LEU A 52 -4.54 4.34 7.07
N THR A 53 -5.44 3.82 7.91
CA THR A 53 -5.90 4.46 9.15
C THR A 53 -5.25 3.84 10.40
N CYS A 54 -4.12 3.15 10.23
CA CYS A 54 -3.41 2.56 11.36
C CYS A 54 -2.54 3.60 12.07
N ASP A 55 -2.72 3.71 13.38
CA ASP A 55 -1.94 4.62 14.25
C ASP A 55 -0.70 3.95 14.87
N SER A 56 -0.36 2.74 14.44
CA SER A 56 0.88 2.08 14.91
C SER A 56 2.09 2.90 14.49
N LYS A 57 2.91 3.29 15.50
CA LYS A 57 4.15 4.07 15.32
C LYS A 57 5.17 3.35 14.44
N VAL A 58 5.31 2.04 14.68
CA VAL A 58 6.20 1.15 13.93
C VAL A 58 5.34 0.06 13.31
N GLY A 59 5.43 -0.12 12.00
CA GLY A 59 4.68 -1.15 11.27
C GLY A 59 3.16 -0.94 11.24
N GLN A 60 2.42 -2.05 11.26
CA GLN A 60 0.96 -2.09 11.18
C GLN A 60 0.44 -3.02 12.28
N CYS A 61 -0.72 -2.72 12.86
CA CYS A 61 -1.35 -3.64 13.81
C CYS A 61 -2.11 -4.76 13.07
N GLY A 62 -2.16 -5.95 13.69
CA GLY A 62 -2.79 -7.11 13.06
C GLY A 62 -4.27 -6.90 12.72
N LYS A 63 -5.01 -6.14 13.54
CA LYS A 63 -6.42 -5.81 13.26
C LYS A 63 -6.62 -4.93 12.02
N CYS A 64 -5.70 -4.00 11.74
CA CYS A 64 -5.79 -3.13 10.56
C CYS A 64 -5.37 -3.84 9.27
N TYR A 65 -4.51 -4.86 9.36
CA TYR A 65 -4.11 -5.67 8.22
C TYR A 65 -5.10 -6.83 7.95
N GLY A 66 -5.62 -7.45 9.01
CA GLY A 66 -6.53 -8.60 8.94
C GLY A 66 -5.79 -9.92 8.77
N ARG A 67 -6.31 -10.79 7.89
CA ARG A 67 -5.70 -12.08 7.56
C ARG A 67 -4.45 -11.94 6.69
N SER A 68 -3.51 -12.84 6.91
CA SER A 68 -2.47 -13.16 5.93
C SER A 68 -3.09 -13.96 4.80
N MET A 69 -2.86 -13.51 3.56
CA MET A 69 -3.37 -14.17 2.36
C MET A 69 -2.69 -15.52 2.10
N ALA A 70 -1.51 -15.75 2.71
CA ALA A 70 -0.78 -17.01 2.57
C ALA A 70 -1.29 -18.09 3.54
N THR A 71 -1.60 -17.72 4.79
CA THR A 71 -1.99 -18.70 5.83
C THR A 71 -3.51 -18.81 6.03
N GLY A 72 -4.28 -17.82 5.56
CA GLY A 72 -5.72 -17.74 5.79
C GLY A 72 -6.11 -17.43 7.24
N LYS A 73 -5.14 -17.16 8.12
CA LYS A 73 -5.35 -16.80 9.53
C LYS A 73 -5.06 -15.31 9.73
N ILE A 74 -5.45 -14.78 10.88
CA ILE A 74 -5.05 -13.43 11.31
C ILE A 74 -3.52 -13.35 11.29
N VAL A 75 -2.99 -12.24 10.76
CA VAL A 75 -1.55 -12.00 10.63
C VAL A 75 -0.82 -12.12 11.97
N ASP A 76 0.33 -12.76 11.95
CA ASP A 76 1.17 -12.93 13.15
C ASP A 76 1.99 -11.67 13.44
N VAL A 77 2.27 -11.44 14.73
CA VAL A 77 3.14 -10.34 15.13
C VAL A 77 4.55 -10.61 14.64
N GLY A 78 5.06 -9.75 13.75
CA GLY A 78 6.39 -9.87 13.15
C GLY A 78 6.38 -10.25 11.67
N GLU A 79 5.22 -10.53 11.08
CA GLU A 79 5.13 -10.76 9.65
C GLU A 79 5.52 -9.50 8.86
N ALA A 80 6.43 -9.66 7.88
CA ALA A 80 6.96 -8.57 7.08
C ALA A 80 5.99 -8.17 5.95
N VAL A 81 4.78 -7.73 6.31
CA VAL A 81 3.69 -7.44 5.38
C VAL A 81 4.02 -6.41 4.31
N GLY A 82 4.98 -5.50 4.57
CA GLY A 82 5.49 -4.55 3.59
C GLY A 82 6.28 -5.19 2.46
N ILE A 83 7.08 -6.21 2.77
CA ILE A 83 7.82 -6.98 1.75
C ILE A 83 6.87 -7.83 0.93
N ILE A 84 5.92 -8.49 1.60
CA ILE A 84 4.87 -9.28 0.93
C ILE A 84 4.09 -8.39 -0.04
N ALA A 85 3.64 -7.22 0.41
CA ALA A 85 2.93 -6.26 -0.44
C ALA A 85 3.76 -5.80 -1.65
N ALA A 86 5.05 -5.49 -1.45
CA ALA A 86 5.93 -5.09 -2.54
C ALA A 86 6.10 -6.21 -3.57
N GLN A 87 6.25 -7.46 -3.13
CA GLN A 87 6.35 -8.62 -4.02
C GLN A 87 5.04 -8.88 -4.77
N SER A 88 3.89 -8.85 -4.09
CA SER A 88 2.57 -9.07 -4.69
C SER A 88 2.21 -8.02 -5.75
N ILE A 89 2.80 -6.82 -5.69
CA ILE A 89 2.64 -5.76 -6.69
C ILE A 89 3.71 -5.89 -7.79
N GLY A 90 4.96 -6.15 -7.40
CA GLY A 90 6.12 -6.16 -8.28
C GLY A 90 6.17 -7.35 -9.23
N GLU A 91 5.90 -8.57 -8.74
CA GLU A 91 5.96 -9.79 -9.56
C GLU A 91 4.96 -9.77 -10.73
N PRO A 92 3.66 -9.44 -10.52
CA PRO A 92 2.77 -9.27 -11.66
C PRO A 92 3.21 -8.09 -12.55
N GLY A 93 3.77 -7.03 -11.96
CA GLY A 93 4.29 -5.88 -12.70
C GLY A 93 5.37 -6.25 -13.73
N THR A 94 6.30 -7.15 -13.38
CA THR A 94 7.32 -7.64 -14.33
C THR A 94 6.72 -8.54 -15.41
N GLN A 95 5.62 -9.24 -15.14
CA GLN A 95 4.89 -9.98 -16.18
C GLN A 95 4.15 -9.04 -17.14
N LEU A 96 3.62 -7.92 -16.63
CA LEU A 96 2.93 -6.91 -17.45
C LEU A 96 3.85 -6.23 -18.45
N THR A 97 5.14 -6.02 -18.13
CA THR A 97 6.08 -5.44 -19.12
C THR A 97 6.14 -6.31 -20.37
N MET A 98 6.27 -7.64 -20.21
CA MET A 98 6.34 -8.56 -21.34
C MET A 98 5.07 -8.52 -22.20
N ARG A 99 3.88 -8.44 -21.58
CA ARG A 99 2.59 -8.38 -22.32
C ARG A 99 2.36 -7.05 -23.05
N THR A 100 2.82 -5.94 -22.47
CA THR A 100 2.55 -4.58 -22.99
C THR A 100 3.30 -4.32 -24.31
N PHE A 101 4.49 -4.89 -24.50
CA PHE A 101 5.26 -4.70 -25.74
C PHE A 101 4.60 -5.31 -26.98
N HIS A 102 3.78 -6.34 -26.82
CA HIS A 102 3.16 -7.05 -27.94
C HIS A 102 1.82 -6.43 -28.41
N THR A 103 1.18 -5.63 -27.56
CA THR A 103 -0.13 -5.01 -27.85
C THR A 103 -0.08 -3.47 -27.96
N GLY A 104 0.95 -2.82 -27.41
CA GLY A 104 0.95 -1.38 -27.11
C GLY A 104 1.39 -0.40 -28.20
N GLY A 105 1.89 -0.85 -29.36
CA GLY A 105 2.39 0.05 -30.40
C GLY A 105 1.31 0.82 -31.18
N ALA A 106 0.11 0.26 -31.31
CA ALA A 106 -0.93 0.80 -32.20
C ALA A 106 -2.06 1.58 -31.49
N MET A 107 -2.29 1.35 -30.17
CA MET A 107 -3.38 2.01 -29.42
C MET A 107 -3.00 3.33 -28.75
N LEU A 108 -1.71 3.70 -28.69
CA LEU A 108 -1.26 5.01 -28.20
C LEU A 108 -1.60 6.18 -29.17
N SER A 109 -2.20 5.87 -30.33
CA SER A 109 -2.54 6.81 -31.40
C SER A 109 -3.98 7.34 -31.35
N GLY A 110 -4.77 6.92 -30.36
CA GLY A 110 -6.16 7.36 -30.17
C GLY A 110 -6.31 8.67 -29.38
N GLU A 111 -7.49 9.30 -29.51
CA GLU A 111 -7.88 10.68 -29.15
C GLU A 111 -7.60 11.17 -27.70
N THR A 112 -7.08 10.33 -26.81
CA THR A 112 -6.69 10.69 -25.44
C THR A 112 -5.47 9.85 -25.07
N GLN A 113 -4.30 10.49 -24.85
CA GLN A 113 -3.05 9.81 -24.48
C GLN A 113 -3.09 9.31 -23.02
N ILE A 114 -4.04 8.44 -22.70
CA ILE A 114 -4.15 7.80 -21.40
C ILE A 114 -3.08 6.71 -21.35
N THR A 115 -2.23 6.75 -20.33
CA THR A 115 -1.25 5.68 -20.09
C THR A 115 -2.00 4.44 -19.63
N HIS A 116 -1.67 3.28 -20.20
CA HIS A 116 -2.25 1.98 -19.86
C HIS A 116 -1.18 1.01 -19.38
N GLY A 117 -1.58 -0.04 -18.66
CA GLY A 117 -0.68 -1.09 -18.18
C GLY A 117 0.35 -0.59 -17.17
N LEU A 118 1.57 -1.17 -17.21
CA LEU A 118 2.61 -0.82 -16.23
C LEU A 118 3.02 0.66 -16.25
N PRO A 119 3.16 1.35 -17.40
CA PRO A 119 3.47 2.79 -17.41
C PRO A 119 2.53 3.62 -16.53
N ARG A 120 1.23 3.29 -16.51
CA ARG A 120 0.24 3.97 -15.65
C ARG A 120 0.47 3.67 -14.17
N ILE A 121 0.76 2.42 -13.82
CA ILE A 121 1.08 2.02 -12.45
C ILE A 121 2.31 2.77 -11.94
N VAL A 122 3.37 2.86 -12.75
CA VAL A 122 4.60 3.60 -12.41
C VAL A 122 4.31 5.09 -12.24
N GLU A 123 3.50 5.68 -13.13
CA GLU A 123 3.09 7.08 -13.04
C GLU A 123 2.35 7.38 -11.73
N LEU A 124 1.43 6.50 -11.32
CA LEU A 124 0.67 6.60 -10.07
C LEU A 124 1.57 6.43 -8.83
N PHE A 125 2.41 5.40 -8.77
CA PHE A 125 3.32 5.17 -7.62
C PHE A 125 4.41 6.22 -7.50
N GLU A 126 4.81 6.88 -8.59
CA GLU A 126 5.73 8.01 -8.56
C GLU A 126 5.04 9.37 -8.36
N ALA A 127 3.72 9.38 -8.16
CA ALA A 127 2.91 10.60 -8.03
C ALA A 127 3.23 11.63 -9.13
N ARG A 128 3.39 11.14 -10.36
CA ARG A 128 3.67 11.98 -11.54
C ARG A 128 2.37 12.60 -12.05
N THR A 129 2.46 13.82 -12.56
CA THR A 129 1.32 14.46 -13.21
C THR A 129 1.06 13.77 -14.56
N PRO A 130 -0.16 13.27 -14.83
CA PRO A 130 -0.48 12.57 -16.06
C PRO A 130 -0.39 13.46 -17.30
N LYS A 131 -0.14 12.81 -18.46
CA LYS A 131 -0.38 13.44 -19.76
C LYS A 131 -1.89 13.48 -20.00
N GLY A 132 -2.43 14.63 -20.42
CA GLY A 132 -3.88 14.79 -20.59
C GLY A 132 -4.64 14.86 -19.26
N VAL A 133 -4.13 15.67 -18.33
CA VAL A 133 -4.79 15.92 -17.03
C VAL A 133 -6.22 16.41 -17.23
N ALA A 134 -7.16 15.77 -16.53
CA ALA A 134 -8.52 16.24 -16.40
C ALA A 134 -8.63 17.09 -15.14
N PRO A 135 -8.86 18.42 -15.26
CA PRO A 135 -9.09 19.27 -14.10
C PRO A 135 -10.35 18.81 -13.36
N ILE A 136 -10.26 18.81 -12.03
CA ILE A 136 -11.38 18.60 -11.13
C ILE A 136 -11.84 19.95 -10.54
N ALA A 137 -13.13 20.07 -10.27
CA ALA A 137 -13.70 21.30 -9.71
C ALA A 137 -13.18 21.56 -8.29
N GLU A 138 -12.71 22.78 -8.02
CA GLU A 138 -12.19 23.19 -6.70
C GLU A 138 -13.32 23.63 -5.76
N THR A 139 -14.44 24.04 -6.33
CA THR A 139 -15.61 24.56 -5.63
C THR A 139 -16.88 24.03 -6.29
N ALA A 140 -17.96 23.96 -5.52
CA ALA A 140 -19.27 23.63 -6.05
C ALA A 140 -19.89 24.86 -6.71
N GLY A 141 -20.51 24.68 -7.87
CA GLY A 141 -21.00 25.82 -8.62
C GLY A 141 -21.53 25.46 -10.00
N VAL A 142 -21.89 26.49 -10.76
CA VAL A 142 -22.43 26.36 -12.12
C VAL A 142 -21.31 26.51 -13.14
N VAL A 143 -21.24 25.56 -14.06
CA VAL A 143 -20.26 25.55 -15.15
C VAL A 143 -20.71 26.45 -16.30
N SER A 144 -19.79 27.25 -16.82
CA SER A 144 -19.94 27.93 -18.10
C SER A 144 -18.69 27.73 -18.99
N PHE A 145 -18.87 27.77 -20.31
CA PHE A 145 -17.75 27.67 -21.24
C PHE A 145 -17.37 29.02 -21.83
N LEU A 146 -16.07 29.31 -21.82
CA LEU A 146 -15.50 30.48 -22.49
C LEU A 146 -14.48 30.02 -23.52
N GLU A 147 -14.68 30.42 -24.77
CA GLU A 147 -13.72 30.20 -25.85
C GLU A 147 -13.11 31.53 -26.27
N ASP A 148 -11.80 31.66 -26.10
CA ASP A 148 -11.02 32.83 -26.50
C ASP A 148 -9.97 32.46 -27.56
N ALA A 149 -9.25 33.45 -28.08
CA ALA A 149 -8.17 33.22 -29.06
C ALA A 149 -7.01 32.38 -28.49
N LYS A 150 -6.89 32.26 -27.15
CA LYS A 150 -5.85 31.51 -26.46
C LYS A 150 -6.26 30.06 -26.16
N GLY A 151 -7.56 29.73 -26.20
CA GLY A 151 -8.06 28.37 -26.04
C GLY A 151 -9.49 28.31 -25.49
N LYS A 152 -9.91 27.10 -25.10
CA LYS A 152 -11.19 26.86 -24.44
C LYS A 152 -10.97 26.76 -22.93
N LYS A 153 -11.86 27.33 -22.15
CA LYS A 153 -11.83 27.30 -20.68
C LYS A 153 -13.18 26.89 -20.15
N ILE A 154 -13.16 26.12 -19.07
CA ILE A 154 -14.32 25.85 -18.24
C ILE A 154 -14.27 26.83 -17.08
N ILE A 155 -15.32 27.60 -16.86
CA ILE A 155 -15.43 28.54 -15.75
C ILE A 155 -16.45 27.96 -14.78
N VAL A 156 -16.06 27.76 -13.53
CA VAL A 156 -16.97 27.37 -12.45
C VAL A 156 -17.30 28.61 -11.65
N THR A 157 -18.57 29.00 -11.65
CA THR A 157 -19.08 30.09 -10.83
C THR A 157 -19.54 29.53 -9.49
N PRO A 158 -18.87 29.84 -8.38
CA PRO A 158 -19.14 29.25 -7.07
C PRO A 158 -20.51 29.65 -6.52
N ASP A 159 -21.15 28.72 -5.79
CA ASP A 159 -22.44 28.99 -5.13
C ASP A 159 -22.31 29.96 -3.95
N ASP A 160 -21.11 30.09 -3.36
CA ASP A 160 -20.82 30.93 -2.21
C ASP A 160 -20.53 32.40 -2.56
N GLY A 161 -20.57 32.75 -3.85
CA GLY A 161 -20.29 34.10 -4.35
C GLY A 161 -18.80 34.46 -4.38
N SER A 162 -17.89 33.50 -4.18
CA SER A 162 -16.46 33.69 -4.40
C SER A 162 -16.11 33.85 -5.89
N GLU A 163 -14.86 34.21 -6.19
CA GLU A 163 -14.42 34.48 -7.56
C GLU A 163 -14.53 33.22 -8.45
N ALA A 164 -14.97 33.43 -9.69
CA ALA A 164 -15.10 32.35 -10.65
C ALA A 164 -13.74 31.73 -11.00
N VAL A 165 -13.65 30.40 -10.94
CA VAL A 165 -12.41 29.67 -11.18
C VAL A 165 -12.39 29.17 -12.63
N ALA A 166 -11.34 29.53 -13.36
CA ALA A 166 -11.18 29.14 -14.76
C ALA A 166 -10.18 27.99 -14.93
N TYR A 167 -10.63 26.91 -15.59
CA TYR A 167 -9.86 25.73 -15.90
C TYR A 167 -9.53 25.70 -17.40
N PRO A 168 -8.25 25.85 -17.79
CA PRO A 168 -7.86 25.76 -19.20
C PRO A 168 -8.00 24.33 -19.70
N ILE A 169 -8.66 24.16 -20.84
CA ILE A 169 -8.82 22.88 -21.51
C ILE A 169 -8.42 22.97 -22.99
N THR A 170 -7.99 21.86 -23.56
CA THR A 170 -7.69 21.80 -24.99
C THR A 170 -8.97 21.61 -25.79
N ARG A 171 -9.05 22.17 -27.01
CA ARG A 171 -10.22 22.00 -27.90
C ARG A 171 -10.53 20.53 -28.26
N ARG A 172 -9.57 19.64 -28.10
CA ARG A 172 -9.68 18.20 -28.42
C ARG A 172 -10.23 17.36 -27.27
N GLN A 173 -10.25 17.88 -26.04
CA GLN A 173 -10.76 17.13 -24.90
C GLN A 173 -12.28 17.01 -24.96
N LYS A 174 -12.78 15.78 -24.79
CA LYS A 174 -14.21 15.51 -24.67
C LYS A 174 -14.69 16.00 -23.31
N LEU A 175 -15.77 16.78 -23.30
CA LEU A 175 -16.40 17.29 -22.08
C LEU A 175 -17.25 16.19 -21.44
N LYS A 176 -17.29 16.15 -20.11
CA LYS A 176 -18.21 15.30 -19.33
C LYS A 176 -19.40 16.08 -18.77
N VAL A 177 -19.32 17.40 -18.79
CA VAL A 177 -20.32 18.32 -18.23
C VAL A 177 -20.89 19.22 -19.32
N GLU A 178 -22.14 19.63 -19.13
CA GLU A 178 -22.88 20.53 -20.02
C GLU A 178 -22.86 21.99 -19.52
N ASP A 179 -23.20 22.94 -20.39
CA ASP A 179 -23.23 24.36 -20.05
C ASP A 179 -24.42 24.63 -19.11
N GLY A 180 -24.18 25.35 -18.03
CA GLY A 180 -25.17 25.56 -16.98
C GLY A 180 -25.37 24.36 -16.04
N GLN A 181 -24.63 23.26 -16.20
CA GLN A 181 -24.66 22.15 -15.24
C GLN A 181 -24.02 22.57 -13.91
N ARG A 182 -24.64 22.16 -12.80
CA ARG A 182 -24.05 22.31 -11.47
C ARG A 182 -23.09 21.15 -11.19
N VAL A 183 -21.88 21.49 -10.74
CA VAL A 183 -20.84 20.53 -10.36
C VAL A 183 -20.56 20.58 -8.87
N THR A 184 -20.10 19.45 -8.34
CA THR A 184 -19.65 19.29 -6.95
C THR A 184 -18.13 19.38 -6.84
N VAL A 185 -17.62 19.63 -5.63
CA VAL A 185 -16.17 19.68 -5.37
C VAL A 185 -15.53 18.34 -5.72
N GLY A 186 -14.47 18.37 -6.54
CA GLY A 186 -13.76 17.19 -7.01
C GLY A 186 -14.35 16.53 -8.26
N GLU A 187 -15.44 17.05 -8.81
CA GLU A 187 -16.08 16.49 -10.00
C GLU A 187 -15.21 16.68 -11.23
N VAL A 188 -15.13 15.63 -12.06
CA VAL A 188 -14.29 15.60 -13.26
C VAL A 188 -15.06 16.18 -14.44
N MET A 189 -14.59 17.30 -14.98
CA MET A 189 -15.33 18.03 -16.03
C MET A 189 -14.98 17.59 -17.46
N VAL A 190 -13.85 16.90 -17.66
CA VAL A 190 -13.40 16.43 -18.98
C VAL A 190 -12.90 14.99 -18.94
N VAL A 191 -12.89 14.33 -20.09
CA VAL A 191 -12.27 13.00 -20.21
C VAL A 191 -10.75 13.14 -20.12
N GLY A 192 -10.14 12.41 -19.18
CA GLY A 192 -8.71 12.38 -18.96
C GLY A 192 -8.36 11.78 -17.59
N ALA A 193 -7.06 11.73 -17.29
CA ALA A 193 -6.57 11.21 -16.02
C ALA A 193 -6.53 12.32 -14.95
N ILE A 194 -6.93 11.99 -13.73
CA ILE A 194 -6.89 12.92 -12.61
C ILE A 194 -5.45 12.98 -12.06
N ASP A 195 -4.96 14.17 -11.70
CA ASP A 195 -3.69 14.32 -11.00
C ASP A 195 -3.88 14.08 -9.49
N PRO A 196 -3.25 13.06 -8.89
CA PRO A 196 -3.34 12.79 -7.45
C PRO A 196 -2.96 13.99 -6.56
N LYS A 197 -2.10 14.89 -7.04
CA LYS A 197 -1.74 16.12 -6.31
C LYS A 197 -2.88 17.12 -6.25
N GLN A 198 -3.70 17.20 -7.31
CA GLN A 198 -4.93 18.01 -7.29
C GLN A 198 -5.94 17.41 -6.32
N VAL A 199 -6.09 16.07 -6.33
CA VAL A 199 -6.95 15.37 -5.37
C VAL A 199 -6.54 15.68 -3.94
N LEU A 200 -5.23 15.66 -3.62
CA LEU A 200 -4.73 15.99 -2.29
C LEU A 200 -5.04 17.43 -1.89
N ARG A 201 -4.86 18.39 -2.81
CA ARG A 201 -5.11 19.80 -2.54
C ARG A 201 -6.59 20.10 -2.30
N ILE A 202 -7.47 19.45 -3.06
CA ILE A 202 -8.91 19.80 -3.14
C ILE A 202 -9.74 18.94 -2.20
N LEU A 203 -9.52 17.62 -2.21
CA LEU A 203 -10.34 16.63 -1.47
C LEU A 203 -9.64 16.10 -0.21
N GLY A 204 -8.36 16.41 -0.04
CA GLY A 204 -7.58 16.03 1.14
C GLY A 204 -7.02 14.60 1.10
N PRO A 205 -6.26 14.21 2.13
CA PRO A 205 -5.41 13.02 2.11
C PRO A 205 -6.20 11.72 2.02
N ARG A 206 -7.36 11.65 2.69
CA ARG A 206 -8.17 10.43 2.68
C ARG A 206 -8.70 10.10 1.29
N GLN A 207 -9.19 11.11 0.58
CA GLN A 207 -9.70 10.92 -0.77
C GLN A 207 -8.58 10.62 -1.75
N THR A 208 -7.39 11.20 -1.58
CA THR A 208 -6.20 10.83 -2.37
C THR A 208 -5.81 9.38 -2.18
N GLN A 209 -5.84 8.86 -0.95
CA GLN A 209 -5.54 7.46 -0.69
C GLN A 209 -6.53 6.53 -1.41
N ILE A 210 -7.83 6.82 -1.30
CA ILE A 210 -8.88 6.03 -1.96
C ILE A 210 -8.73 6.10 -3.48
N HIS A 211 -8.51 7.29 -4.02
CA HIS A 211 -8.30 7.50 -5.44
C HIS A 211 -7.11 6.70 -5.96
N LEU A 212 -5.95 6.76 -5.28
CA LEU A 212 -4.76 5.99 -5.67
C LEU A 212 -5.00 4.48 -5.61
N VAL A 213 -5.64 3.98 -4.54
CA VAL A 213 -5.94 2.55 -4.41
C VAL A 213 -6.85 2.10 -5.55
N ASN A 214 -7.93 2.83 -5.83
CA ASN A 214 -8.88 2.48 -6.88
C ASN A 214 -8.25 2.51 -8.28
N GLU A 215 -7.49 3.57 -8.61
CA GLU A 215 -6.83 3.70 -9.92
C GLU A 215 -5.80 2.59 -10.15
N ILE A 216 -4.94 2.32 -9.16
CA ILE A 216 -3.92 1.26 -9.28
C ILE A 216 -4.61 -0.09 -9.45
N GLN A 217 -5.66 -0.34 -8.66
CA GLN A 217 -6.39 -1.59 -8.68
C GLN A 217 -7.15 -1.80 -10.00
N GLU A 218 -7.76 -0.75 -10.56
CA GLU A 218 -8.41 -0.79 -11.87
C GLU A 218 -7.41 -1.17 -12.98
N VAL A 219 -6.19 -0.63 -12.93
CA VAL A 219 -5.16 -1.01 -13.90
C VAL A 219 -4.81 -2.49 -13.78
N TYR A 220 -4.58 -3.03 -12.57
CA TYR A 220 -4.29 -4.46 -12.41
C TYR A 220 -5.46 -5.35 -12.83
N ARG A 221 -6.70 -4.97 -12.48
CA ARG A 221 -7.91 -5.69 -12.89
C ARG A 221 -8.09 -5.71 -14.40
N SER A 222 -7.84 -4.58 -15.09
CA SER A 222 -7.91 -4.49 -16.55
C SER A 222 -6.93 -5.46 -17.25
N GLN A 223 -5.86 -5.86 -16.55
CA GLN A 223 -4.87 -6.80 -17.05
C GLN A 223 -5.10 -8.25 -16.58
N GLY A 224 -6.23 -8.51 -15.90
CA GLY A 224 -6.60 -9.82 -15.38
C GLY A 224 -5.77 -10.28 -14.18
N VAL A 225 -5.11 -9.35 -13.46
CA VAL A 225 -4.34 -9.66 -12.25
C VAL A 225 -5.17 -9.26 -11.03
N ASN A 226 -5.48 -10.24 -10.19
CA ASN A 226 -6.16 -10.00 -8.92
C ASN A 226 -5.14 -9.77 -7.81
N ILE A 227 -5.04 -8.53 -7.33
CA ILE A 227 -4.24 -8.15 -6.17
C ILE A 227 -5.19 -7.71 -5.07
N HIS A 228 -4.91 -8.09 -3.83
CA HIS A 228 -5.70 -7.61 -2.71
C HIS A 228 -5.35 -6.14 -2.40
N ASP A 229 -6.38 -5.30 -2.24
CA ASP A 229 -6.28 -3.88 -1.93
C ASP A 229 -5.33 -3.55 -0.75
N LYS A 230 -5.23 -4.43 0.26
CA LYS A 230 -4.35 -4.22 1.43
C LYS A 230 -2.88 -4.03 1.06
N HIS A 231 -2.43 -4.66 -0.03
CA HIS A 231 -1.05 -4.52 -0.50
C HIS A 231 -0.82 -3.13 -1.10
N ILE A 232 -1.76 -2.63 -1.90
CA ILE A 232 -1.70 -1.29 -2.49
C ILE A 232 -1.78 -0.24 -1.37
N GLU A 233 -2.70 -0.42 -0.42
CA GLU A 233 -2.85 0.47 0.73
C GLU A 233 -1.56 0.61 1.56
N ILE A 234 -0.77 -0.47 1.72
CA ILE A 234 0.52 -0.40 2.42
C ILE A 234 1.47 0.57 1.74
N ILE A 235 1.55 0.53 0.40
CA ILE A 235 2.43 1.40 -0.38
C ILE A 235 1.90 2.84 -0.39
N VAL A 236 0.60 3.03 -0.62
CA VAL A 236 -0.05 4.34 -0.60
C VAL A 236 0.09 5.02 0.78
N ARG A 237 0.08 4.25 1.87
CA ARG A 237 0.39 4.77 3.22
C ARG A 237 1.80 5.37 3.29
N GLN A 238 2.80 4.77 2.62
CA GLN A 238 4.16 5.32 2.61
C GLN A 238 4.25 6.61 1.79
N MET A 239 3.49 6.73 0.70
CA MET A 239 3.47 7.92 -0.16
C MET A 239 2.92 9.18 0.53
N LEU A 240 2.02 9.01 1.50
CA LEU A 240 1.38 10.09 2.28
C LEU A 240 1.81 10.13 3.76
N LYS A 241 2.98 9.56 4.07
CA LYS A 241 3.50 9.47 5.44
C LYS A 241 4.03 10.80 5.99
N ARG A 242 4.31 11.78 5.12
CA ARG A 242 5.05 12.99 5.46
C ARG A 242 4.18 14.25 5.41
N ILE A 243 4.48 15.18 6.29
CA ILE A 243 3.88 16.52 6.37
C ILE A 243 5.01 17.55 6.31
N THR A 244 4.84 18.58 5.49
CA THR A 244 5.71 19.75 5.49
C THR A 244 5.16 20.76 6.49
N VAL A 245 5.97 21.13 7.48
CA VAL A 245 5.60 22.15 8.48
C VAL A 245 5.56 23.52 7.80
N LEU A 246 4.46 24.25 7.96
CA LEU A 246 4.32 25.62 7.46
C LEU A 246 4.70 26.60 8.56
N GLU A 247 3.96 26.57 9.68
CA GLU A 247 4.25 27.35 10.87
C GLU A 247 4.38 26.40 12.05
N PRO A 248 5.47 26.44 12.82
CA PRO A 248 5.72 25.50 13.91
C PRO A 248 4.87 25.78 15.16
N GLY A 249 4.30 26.98 15.30
CA GLY A 249 3.63 27.38 16.54
C GLY A 249 4.58 27.26 17.73
N ASP A 250 4.12 26.59 18.78
CA ASP A 250 4.90 26.26 19.98
C ASP A 250 5.38 24.79 19.99
N ALA A 251 5.28 24.08 18.86
CA ALA A 251 5.75 22.70 18.75
C ALA A 251 7.25 22.64 18.40
N ASP A 252 7.91 21.56 18.82
CA ASP A 252 9.35 21.33 18.59
C ASP A 252 9.64 20.83 17.16
N MET A 253 9.43 21.72 16.19
CA MET A 253 9.61 21.50 14.75
C MET A 253 10.07 22.79 14.05
N LEU A 254 10.71 22.66 12.89
CA LEU A 254 11.16 23.81 12.11
C LEU A 254 10.23 24.13 10.91
N PRO A 255 10.04 25.40 10.55
CA PRO A 255 9.35 25.76 9.31
C PRO A 255 10.03 25.14 8.09
N GLY A 256 9.26 24.49 7.22
CA GLY A 256 9.75 23.77 6.05
C GLY A 256 10.32 22.37 6.33
N GLU A 257 10.40 21.94 7.59
CA GLU A 257 10.82 20.57 7.94
C GLU A 257 9.81 19.55 7.40
N LEU A 258 10.32 18.45 6.85
CA LEU A 258 9.53 17.33 6.39
C LEU A 258 9.46 16.26 7.48
N VAL A 259 8.37 16.25 8.24
CA VAL A 259 8.19 15.38 9.41
C VAL A 259 7.25 14.21 9.12
N ASP A 260 7.38 13.14 9.89
CA ASP A 260 6.41 12.03 9.87
C ASP A 260 5.06 12.50 10.44
N ARG A 261 3.95 12.08 9.81
CA ARG A 261 2.59 12.46 10.21
C ARG A 261 2.31 12.16 11.68
N LEU A 262 2.69 10.98 12.19
CA LEU A 262 2.42 10.61 13.57
C LEU A 262 3.27 11.42 14.55
N ARG A 263 4.51 11.80 14.17
CA ARG A 263 5.32 12.73 14.95
C ARG A 263 4.68 14.11 14.99
N PHE A 264 4.26 14.64 13.84
CA PHE A 264 3.58 15.94 13.72
C PHE A 264 2.32 16.00 14.61
N GLU A 265 1.46 14.99 14.51
CA GLU A 265 0.24 14.90 15.33
C GLU A 265 0.54 14.77 16.83
N ALA A 266 1.59 14.03 17.20
CA ALA A 266 1.99 13.86 18.59
C ALA A 266 2.56 15.16 19.18
N GLU A 267 3.42 15.87 18.46
CA GLU A 267 3.97 17.16 18.92
C GLU A 267 2.89 18.23 19.02
N ASN A 268 1.97 18.30 18.04
CA ASN A 268 0.82 19.21 18.14
C ASN A 268 -0.07 18.90 19.35
N ARG A 269 -0.31 17.62 19.63
CA ARG A 269 -1.09 17.23 20.81
C ARG A 269 -0.40 17.66 22.11
N LYS A 270 0.93 17.57 22.19
CA LYS A 270 1.70 18.05 23.34
C LYS A 270 1.63 19.57 23.49
N ALA A 271 1.83 20.31 22.40
CA ALA A 271 1.79 21.78 22.40
C ALA A 271 0.42 22.30 22.88
N VAL A 272 -0.67 21.72 22.36
CA VAL A 272 -2.04 22.08 22.77
C VAL A 272 -2.31 21.68 24.23
N ALA A 273 -1.84 20.52 24.67
CA ALA A 273 -2.00 20.09 26.07
C ALA A 273 -1.27 21.02 27.06
N ALA A 274 -0.18 21.67 26.63
CA ALA A 274 0.52 22.70 27.38
C ALA A 274 -0.13 24.10 27.30
N GLY A 275 -1.24 24.24 26.56
CA GLY A 275 -1.94 25.52 26.35
C GLY A 275 -1.33 26.42 25.26
N GLY A 276 -0.37 25.90 24.48
CA GLY A 276 0.27 26.60 23.38
C GLY A 276 -0.48 26.49 22.04
N LYS A 277 0.06 27.13 21.01
CA LYS A 277 -0.43 27.08 19.63
C LYS A 277 0.12 25.85 18.91
N ALA A 278 -0.76 25.08 18.27
CA ALA A 278 -0.37 23.95 17.43
C ALA A 278 0.36 24.41 16.16
N ALA A 279 1.26 23.56 15.64
CA ALA A 279 1.86 23.77 14.34
C ALA A 279 0.85 23.58 13.21
N SER A 280 0.96 24.39 12.15
CA SER A 280 0.29 24.20 10.89
C SER A 280 1.20 23.45 9.91
N GLY A 281 0.63 22.54 9.14
CA GLY A 281 1.39 21.70 8.21
C GLY A 281 0.55 21.27 7.04
N ARG A 282 1.20 21.04 5.90
CA ARG A 282 0.56 20.56 4.67
C ARG A 282 1.00 19.12 4.39
N PRO A 283 0.05 18.18 4.20
CA PRO A 283 0.40 16.84 3.73
C PRO A 283 1.16 16.88 2.40
N GLU A 284 2.18 16.04 2.27
CA GLU A 284 2.97 15.93 1.05
C GLU A 284 2.73 14.56 0.43
N LEU A 285 2.26 14.53 -0.83
CA LEU A 285 2.22 13.31 -1.63
C LEU A 285 3.57 13.13 -2.33
N MET A 286 4.27 12.05 -1.99
CA MET A 286 5.55 11.71 -2.58
C MET A 286 5.46 10.43 -3.42
N GLY A 287 6.18 10.41 -4.54
CA GLY A 287 6.45 9.17 -5.25
C GLY A 287 7.29 8.22 -4.40
N ILE A 288 7.20 6.91 -4.67
CA ILE A 288 7.90 5.88 -3.88
C ILE A 288 9.43 6.08 -3.85
N THR A 289 10.03 6.60 -4.93
CA THR A 289 11.48 6.91 -4.98
C THR A 289 11.84 8.08 -4.03
N LYS A 290 11.02 9.13 -3.99
CA LYS A 290 11.24 10.26 -3.05
C LYS A 290 10.94 9.84 -1.61
N ALA A 291 9.93 9.00 -1.41
CA ALA A 291 9.53 8.51 -0.09
C ALA A 291 10.59 7.59 0.55
N SER A 292 11.30 6.78 -0.23
CA SER A 292 12.39 5.92 0.28
C SER A 292 13.64 6.71 0.69
N LEU A 293 13.94 7.82 0.01
CA LEU A 293 15.01 8.74 0.39
C LEU A 293 14.66 9.56 1.64
N ALA A 294 13.39 9.92 1.81
CA ALA A 294 12.89 10.66 2.96
C ALA A 294 12.59 9.73 4.17
N THR A 295 13.41 8.73 4.43
CA THR A 295 13.30 7.84 5.60
C THR A 295 14.10 8.37 6.80
N GLU A 296 13.73 7.97 8.01
CA GLU A 296 14.48 8.35 9.24
C GLU A 296 15.86 7.69 9.30
N SER A 297 16.01 6.51 8.71
CA SER A 297 17.29 5.83 8.61
C SER A 297 18.09 6.38 7.45
N TRP A 298 19.16 7.12 7.77
CA TRP A 298 20.11 7.55 6.76
C TRP A 298 20.86 6.36 6.16
N LEU A 299 21.07 5.26 6.90
CA LEU A 299 21.77 4.08 6.39
C LEU A 299 20.94 3.37 5.31
N SER A 300 19.64 3.23 5.53
CA SER A 300 18.71 2.66 4.55
C SER A 300 18.51 3.57 3.35
N ALA A 301 18.44 4.89 3.54
CA ALA A 301 18.39 5.85 2.45
C ALA A 301 19.67 5.83 1.59
N ALA A 302 20.85 5.82 2.21
CA ALA A 302 22.14 5.85 1.52
C ALA A 302 22.39 4.61 0.63
N SER A 303 21.79 3.47 1.00
CA SER A 303 21.84 2.23 0.20
C SER A 303 20.93 2.21 -1.03
N PHE A 304 19.97 3.15 -1.13
CA PHE A 304 19.01 3.17 -2.24
C PHE A 304 19.53 4.00 -3.41
N GLN A 305 19.68 5.32 -3.22
CA GLN A 305 20.19 6.26 -4.22
C GLN A 305 20.92 7.43 -3.54
N GLU A 306 21.69 8.20 -4.30
CA GLU A 306 22.31 9.47 -3.87
C GLU A 306 23.18 9.37 -2.60
N THR A 307 23.93 8.28 -2.47
CA THR A 307 24.71 7.92 -1.27
C THR A 307 25.56 9.07 -0.72
N THR A 308 26.29 9.80 -1.57
CA THR A 308 27.13 10.94 -1.14
C THR A 308 26.30 12.04 -0.47
N ARG A 309 25.17 12.43 -1.07
CA ARG A 309 24.29 13.46 -0.53
C ARG A 309 23.73 13.06 0.84
N VAL A 310 23.22 11.82 0.94
CA VAL A 310 22.63 11.30 2.17
C VAL A 310 23.66 11.24 3.31
N LEU A 311 24.88 10.77 3.04
CA LEU A 311 25.94 10.68 4.05
C LEU A 311 26.43 12.07 4.48
N THR A 312 26.57 13.00 3.54
CA THR A 312 26.96 14.39 3.85
C THR A 312 25.91 15.07 4.73
N ASP A 313 24.62 14.97 4.38
CA ASP A 313 23.53 15.56 5.18
C ASP A 313 23.45 14.93 6.58
N ALA A 314 23.64 13.61 6.68
CA ALA A 314 23.66 12.90 7.95
C ALA A 314 24.84 13.31 8.84
N ALA A 315 26.03 13.50 8.25
CA ALA A 315 27.21 13.97 8.97
C ALA A 315 27.07 15.43 9.44
N LEU A 316 26.57 16.32 8.57
CA LEU A 316 26.33 17.73 8.93
C LEU A 316 25.29 17.90 10.04
N SER A 317 24.31 17.01 10.07
CA SER A 317 23.21 17.03 11.05
C SER A 317 23.46 16.13 12.26
N GLU A 318 24.64 15.53 12.38
CA GLU A 318 25.01 14.57 13.45
C GLU A 318 23.95 13.47 13.71
N LYS A 319 23.35 12.94 12.62
CA LYS A 319 22.22 12.01 12.74
C LYS A 319 22.64 10.65 13.30
N SER A 320 21.87 10.16 14.28
CA SER A 320 21.94 8.79 14.76
C SER A 320 20.87 7.92 14.10
N ASP A 321 21.24 6.70 13.67
CA ASP A 321 20.30 5.76 13.05
C ASP A 321 19.66 4.84 14.10
N PRO A 322 18.32 4.78 14.22
CA PRO A 322 17.65 3.97 15.24
C PRO A 322 17.57 2.47 14.88
N LEU A 323 17.97 2.05 13.68
CA LEU A 323 18.01 0.64 13.25
C LEU A 323 16.66 -0.10 13.40
N LEU A 324 15.55 0.59 13.13
CA LEU A 324 14.20 0.02 13.27
C LEU A 324 13.75 -0.77 12.04
N GLY A 325 14.36 -0.55 10.88
CA GLY A 325 13.98 -1.21 9.64
C GLY A 325 14.73 -2.52 9.41
N LEU A 326 14.37 -3.19 8.31
CA LEU A 326 14.99 -4.44 7.91
C LEU A 326 16.37 -4.20 7.30
N LYS A 327 16.50 -3.16 6.47
CA LYS A 327 17.67 -2.97 5.61
C LYS A 327 18.91 -2.58 6.41
N GLU A 328 18.75 -1.70 7.38
CA GLU A 328 19.82 -1.23 8.26
C GLU A 328 20.44 -2.40 9.05
N ASN A 329 19.59 -3.29 9.57
CA ASN A 329 20.03 -4.46 10.31
C ASN A 329 20.75 -5.47 9.40
N VAL A 330 20.27 -5.66 8.16
CA VAL A 330 20.99 -6.49 7.17
C VAL A 330 22.36 -5.91 6.85
N ILE A 331 22.47 -4.61 6.60
CA ILE A 331 23.74 -3.94 6.27
C ILE A 331 24.77 -4.10 7.40
N ILE A 332 24.34 -3.97 8.66
CA ILE A 332 25.22 -4.06 9.82
C ILE A 332 25.48 -5.52 10.23
N GLY A 333 24.73 -6.49 9.71
CA GLY A 333 24.84 -7.91 10.09
C GLY A 333 24.15 -8.26 11.41
N LYS A 334 23.14 -7.48 11.81
CA LYS A 334 22.26 -7.79 12.94
C LYS A 334 21.01 -8.57 12.48
N LEU A 335 20.39 -9.29 13.41
CA LEU A 335 19.09 -9.91 13.18
C LEU A 335 18.04 -8.84 12.81
N ILE A 336 17.32 -9.06 11.71
CA ILE A 336 16.24 -8.17 11.28
C ILE A 336 15.11 -8.12 12.32
N PRO A 337 14.44 -6.97 12.51
CA PRO A 337 13.34 -6.82 13.46
C PRO A 337 11.99 -7.34 12.90
N ALA A 338 12.00 -8.54 12.32
CA ALA A 338 10.81 -9.23 11.80
C ALA A 338 10.92 -10.75 12.03
N GLY A 339 9.79 -11.45 12.03
CA GLY A 339 9.70 -12.87 12.34
C GLY A 339 10.35 -13.20 13.69
N THR A 340 11.10 -14.29 13.75
CA THR A 340 11.88 -14.74 14.93
C THR A 340 12.94 -13.72 15.39
N GLY A 341 13.29 -12.76 14.53
CA GLY A 341 14.20 -11.67 14.84
C GLY A 341 13.57 -10.57 15.70
N LEU A 342 12.29 -10.61 16.06
CA LEU A 342 11.73 -9.67 17.05
C LEU A 342 12.24 -9.97 18.47
N ALA A 343 12.47 -8.91 19.26
CA ALA A 343 12.90 -9.03 20.66
C ALA A 343 11.96 -9.92 21.51
N ARG A 344 10.67 -9.92 21.19
CA ARG A 344 9.66 -10.78 21.83
C ARG A 344 9.95 -12.27 21.67
N TYR A 345 10.56 -12.69 20.56
CA TYR A 345 10.82 -14.11 20.27
C TYR A 345 12.28 -14.51 20.52
N ARG A 346 13.23 -13.57 20.45
CA ARG A 346 14.66 -13.85 20.69
C ARG A 346 14.94 -14.47 22.07
N ASN A 347 14.16 -14.10 23.07
CA ASN A 347 14.37 -14.52 24.47
C ASN A 347 13.42 -15.64 24.91
N VAL A 348 12.68 -16.25 23.98
CA VAL A 348 11.76 -17.34 24.31
C VAL A 348 12.52 -18.66 24.22
N ARG A 349 12.52 -19.43 25.31
CA ARG A 349 12.93 -20.83 25.30
C ARG A 349 11.71 -21.67 24.92
N VAL A 350 11.80 -22.37 23.80
CA VAL A 350 10.77 -23.31 23.38
C VAL A 350 11.11 -24.66 23.99
N GLU A 351 10.28 -25.13 24.91
CA GLU A 351 10.37 -26.49 25.43
C GLU A 351 9.40 -27.37 24.63
N PRO A 352 9.83 -28.56 24.17
CA PRO A 352 8.93 -29.46 23.46
C PRO A 352 7.81 -29.91 24.40
N THR A 353 6.58 -29.90 23.89
CA THR A 353 5.42 -30.45 24.62
C THR A 353 5.64 -31.94 24.86
N GLU A 354 5.02 -32.48 25.92
CA GLU A 354 5.11 -33.91 26.21
C GLU A 354 4.61 -34.77 25.03
N GLU A 355 3.64 -34.27 24.26
CA GLU A 355 3.17 -34.86 23.01
C GLU A 355 4.25 -34.87 21.92
N ALA A 356 4.99 -33.77 21.76
CA ALA A 356 6.09 -33.69 20.80
C ALA A 356 7.28 -34.56 21.22
N LYS A 357 7.59 -34.63 22.52
CA LYS A 357 8.58 -35.57 23.07
C LYS A 357 8.14 -37.01 22.78
N ALA A 358 6.90 -37.36 23.10
CA ALA A 358 6.35 -38.69 22.87
C ALA A 358 6.35 -39.08 21.38
N ALA A 359 6.05 -38.15 20.47
CA ALA A 359 6.13 -38.40 19.04
C ALA A 359 7.57 -38.65 18.55
N VAL A 360 8.56 -37.93 19.09
CA VAL A 360 9.98 -38.17 18.78
C VAL A 360 10.46 -39.51 19.34
N TYR A 361 10.02 -39.90 20.55
CA TYR A 361 10.32 -41.21 21.11
C TYR A 361 9.62 -42.35 20.35
N ALA A 362 8.37 -42.17 19.93
CA ALA A 362 7.63 -43.15 19.12
C ALA A 362 8.26 -43.35 17.73
N ALA A 363 8.84 -42.30 17.14
CA ALA A 363 9.59 -42.41 15.89
C ALA A 363 10.96 -43.10 16.07
N TYR A 364 11.49 -43.14 17.30
CA TYR A 364 12.74 -43.83 17.62
C TYR A 364 12.54 -45.35 17.77
N ASP A 365 11.38 -45.80 18.25
CA ASP A 365 11.04 -47.23 18.34
C ASP A 365 10.84 -47.90 16.96
N GLU A 366 10.64 -47.14 15.88
CA GLU A 366 10.46 -47.69 14.52
C GLU A 366 11.78 -48.09 13.84
N TYR A 367 12.94 -47.72 14.43
CA TYR A 367 14.28 -48.00 13.90
C TYR A 367 15.17 -48.80 14.85
N ASP A 368 14.62 -49.68 15.70
CA ASP A 368 15.48 -50.60 16.47
C ASP A 368 15.01 -52.06 16.45
N PHE A 369 15.95 -52.91 16.00
CA PHE A 369 15.98 -54.37 15.98
C PHE A 369 15.03 -55.10 15.03
N THR A 370 15.44 -55.25 13.77
CA THR A 370 15.34 -56.58 13.14
C THR A 370 16.32 -57.50 13.86
N PRO A 371 15.88 -58.59 14.51
CA PRO A 371 16.80 -59.55 15.11
C PRO A 371 17.70 -60.12 14.01
N PHE A 372 19.00 -60.16 14.27
CA PHE A 372 20.05 -60.69 13.37
C PHE A 372 19.88 -62.21 13.04
N GLU A 373 18.77 -62.84 13.45
CA GLU A 373 18.49 -64.27 13.27
C GLU A 373 17.39 -64.60 12.24
N GLN A 374 17.03 -63.67 11.34
CA GLN A 374 16.30 -64.04 10.12
C GLN A 374 17.24 -64.11 8.93
N SER A 375 17.47 -65.36 8.51
CA SER A 375 18.18 -65.79 7.33
C SER A 375 17.82 -64.92 6.13
N GLY A 376 18.75 -64.06 5.69
CA GLY A 376 18.62 -63.31 4.46
C GLY A 376 18.54 -64.27 3.27
N SER A 377 17.36 -64.39 2.67
CA SER A 377 17.15 -65.10 1.40
C SER A 377 17.29 -64.18 0.19
N GLY A 378 18.02 -63.07 0.31
CA GLY A 378 18.28 -62.13 -0.76
C GLY A 378 19.64 -62.41 -1.40
N GLU A 379 19.64 -62.73 -2.69
CA GLU A 379 20.86 -62.90 -3.48
C GLU A 379 21.69 -61.61 -3.46
N ALA A 380 22.95 -61.69 -3.03
CA ALA A 380 23.84 -60.54 -2.95
C ALA A 380 24.23 -60.09 -4.37
N ILE A 381 23.73 -58.91 -4.77
CA ILE A 381 24.08 -58.27 -6.03
C ILE A 381 25.57 -57.89 -5.98
N ARG A 382 26.38 -58.45 -6.88
CA ARG A 382 27.80 -58.12 -7.00
C ARG A 382 27.98 -56.78 -7.73
N LEU A 383 28.92 -55.99 -7.23
CA LEU A 383 29.17 -54.60 -7.63
C LEU A 383 29.80 -54.43 -9.03
N ASP A 384 29.82 -55.47 -9.85
CA ASP A 384 30.62 -55.51 -11.08
C ASP A 384 29.81 -55.21 -12.36
N GLU A 385 28.49 -54.96 -12.25
CA GLU A 385 27.60 -54.76 -13.42
C GLU A 385 27.24 -53.30 -13.75
N PHE A 386 27.89 -52.29 -13.14
CA PHE A 386 27.66 -50.88 -13.49
C PHE A 386 28.86 -50.23 -14.19
N GLU A 387 29.28 -50.79 -15.33
CA GLU A 387 29.93 -50.01 -16.38
C GLU A 387 29.35 -50.39 -17.75
N SER A 388 28.48 -49.54 -18.29
CA SER A 388 28.60 -48.95 -19.64
C SER A 388 27.29 -48.28 -20.09
N ASP A 389 27.50 -47.17 -20.80
CA ASP A 389 26.58 -46.50 -21.71
C ASP A 389 25.38 -45.72 -21.17
N ALA A 390 25.58 -44.40 -21.07
CA ALA A 390 24.91 -43.48 -22.00
C ALA A 390 25.62 -42.11 -22.04
N ARG A 391 26.65 -42.00 -22.91
CA ARG A 391 26.85 -40.76 -23.65
C ARG A 391 25.76 -40.69 -24.71
N GLY A 392 25.03 -39.59 -24.83
CA GLY A 392 24.27 -39.34 -26.05
C GLY A 392 23.22 -38.25 -26.00
N LYS A 393 23.63 -37.08 -26.49
CA LYS A 393 22.85 -35.98 -27.12
C LYS A 393 22.09 -34.99 -26.25
#